data_AF-A0AAW2CBN1-F1
#
_entry.id   AF-A0AAW2CBN1-F1
#
_cell.length_a   1.000
_cell.length_b   1.000
_cell.length_c   1.000
_cell.angle_alpha   90.00
_cell.angle_beta   90.00
_cell.angle_gamma   90.00
#
_symmetry.space_group_name_H-M   'P 1'
#
loop_
_entity.id
_entity.type
_entity.pdbx_description
1 polymer ?
#
loop_
_entity_poly.entity_id
_entity_poly.type
_entity_poly.pdbx_seq_one_letter_code
_entity_poly.pdbx_strand_id
1 'polypeptide(L)'
;MRKQKQLEDLTNEVTRLQLSNRDLVRRINAKEQNYEAIKSTNNVLRAQHAELTNHLQSLNSMLQMIDEMSAFSVDIPEIPDSIMNPWQLNRSIQPIMADMFLP
;
A
#
# COMPACT_ATOMS: atom_id res chain seq x y z
N MET A 1 -45.84 33.93 -3.23
CA MET A 1 -45.45 32.76 -4.05
C MET A 1 -43.95 32.58 -4.24
N ARG A 2 -43.17 33.59 -4.68
CA ARG A 2 -41.71 33.44 -4.94
C ARG A 2 -40.88 32.97 -3.73
N LYS A 3 -41.11 33.53 -2.54
CA LYS A 3 -40.39 33.14 -1.31
C LYS A 3 -40.68 31.70 -0.87
N GLN A 4 -41.93 31.24 -1.03
CA GLN A 4 -42.34 29.87 -0.70
C GLN A 4 -41.59 28.86 -1.57
N LYS A 5 -41.53 29.12 -2.89
CA LYS A 5 -40.81 28.28 -3.84
C LYS A 5 -39.31 28.23 -3.54
N GLN A 6 -38.70 29.37 -3.22
CA GLN A 6 -37.28 29.41 -2.82
C GLN A 6 -36.99 28.58 -1.56
N LEU A 7 -37.91 28.58 -0.59
CA LEU A 7 -37.77 27.77 0.62
C LEU A 7 -37.90 26.27 0.33
N GLU A 8 -38.85 25.90 -0.53
CA GLU A 8 -39.04 24.51 -0.99
C GLU A 8 -37.81 24.01 -1.76
N ASP A 9 -37.31 24.80 -2.72
CA ASP A 9 -36.11 24.50 -3.50
C ASP A 9 -34.89 24.30 -2.58
N LEU A 10 -34.71 25.16 -1.58
CA LEU A 10 -33.61 25.04 -0.61
C LEU A 10 -33.75 23.78 0.27
N THR A 11 -34.97 23.45 0.67
CA THR A 11 -35.24 22.24 1.48
C THR A 11 -34.94 20.96 0.69
N ASN A 12 -35.32 20.95 -0.59
CA ASN A 12 -35.00 19.86 -1.51
C ASN A 12 -33.48 19.72 -1.70
N GLU A 13 -32.77 20.85 -1.84
CA GLU A 13 -31.31 20.85 -1.98
C GLU A 13 -30.61 20.31 -0.74
N VAL A 14 -31.03 20.75 0.46
CA VAL A 14 -30.49 20.23 1.73
C VAL A 14 -30.70 18.72 1.83
N THR A 15 -31.88 18.23 1.47
CA THR A 15 -32.19 16.81 1.49
C THR A 15 -31.30 16.03 0.52
N ARG A 16 -31.10 16.55 -0.69
CA ARG A 16 -30.22 15.97 -1.71
C ARG A 16 -28.78 15.90 -1.22
N LEU A 17 -28.26 16.99 -0.64
CA LEU A 17 -26.91 17.06 -0.10
C LEU A 17 -26.71 16.10 1.07
N GLN A 18 -27.70 15.98 1.96
CA GLN A 18 -27.66 15.02 3.07
C GLN A 18 -27.59 13.58 2.58
N LEU A 19 -28.36 13.22 1.55
CA LEU A 19 -28.31 11.89 0.94
C LEU A 19 -26.96 11.63 0.27
N SER A 20 -26.46 12.59 -0.50
CA SER A 20 -25.15 12.49 -1.16
C SER A 20 -24.01 12.33 -0.14
N ASN A 21 -24.03 13.10 0.94
CA ASN A 21 -23.03 13.01 2.00
C ASN A 21 -23.06 11.63 2.68
N ARG A 22 -24.27 11.10 2.98
CA ARG A 22 -24.42 9.73 3.53
C ARG A 22 -23.85 8.66 2.59
N ASP A 23 -24.05 8.79 1.28
CA ASP A 23 -23.47 7.87 0.30
C ASP A 23 -21.95 7.97 0.23
N LEU A 24 -21.40 9.19 0.23
CA LEU A 24 -19.95 9.43 0.25
C LEU A 24 -19.30 8.80 1.48
N VAL A 25 -19.86 9.02 2.67
CA VAL A 25 -19.37 8.42 3.92
C VAL A 25 -19.38 6.90 3.83
N ARG A 26 -20.46 6.30 3.31
CA ARG A 26 -20.53 4.84 3.12
C ARG A 26 -19.43 4.34 2.19
N ARG A 27 -19.20 5.03 1.07
CA ARG A 27 -18.17 4.67 0.07
C ARG A 27 -16.76 4.83 0.63
N ILE A 28 -16.50 5.88 1.40
CA ILE A 28 -15.21 6.10 2.09
C ILE A 28 -14.95 4.95 3.06
N ASN A 29 -15.91 4.62 3.92
CA ASN A 29 -15.77 3.54 4.91
C ASN A 29 -15.51 2.18 4.22
N ALA A 30 -16.22 1.89 3.12
CA ALA A 30 -15.99 0.66 2.37
C ALA A 30 -14.58 0.61 1.73
N LYS A 31 -14.07 1.75 1.26
CA LYS A 31 -12.71 1.86 0.72
C LYS A 31 -11.65 1.71 1.82
N GLU A 32 -11.88 2.28 2.99
CA GLU A 32 -11.00 2.15 4.15
C GLU A 32 -10.89 0.70 4.63
N GLN A 33 -12.01 -0.02 4.73
CA GLN A 33 -12.01 -1.44 5.09
C GLN A 33 -11.23 -2.29 4.08
N ASN A 34 -11.44 -2.06 2.78
CA ASN A 34 -10.69 -2.76 1.73
C ASN A 34 -9.20 -2.44 1.76
N TYR A 35 -8.85 -1.18 2.04
CA TYR A 35 -7.46 -0.75 2.16
C TYR A 35 -6.77 -1.45 3.33
N GLU A 36 -7.40 -1.51 4.51
CA GLU A 36 -6.84 -2.20 5.66
C GLU A 36 -6.69 -3.72 5.42
N ALA A 37 -7.63 -4.35 4.69
CA ALA A 37 -7.49 -5.74 4.28
C ALA A 37 -6.25 -5.95 3.39
N ILE A 38 -6.08 -5.14 2.34
CA ILE A 38 -4.93 -5.19 1.43
C ILE A 38 -3.61 -4.92 2.19
N LYS A 39 -3.61 -3.95 3.09
CA LYS A 39 -2.46 -3.59 3.93
C LYS A 39 -2.06 -4.74 4.85
N SER A 40 -3.03 -5.43 5.45
CA SER A 40 -2.80 -6.63 6.26
C SER A 40 -2.14 -7.74 5.44
N THR A 41 -2.67 -8.06 4.25
CA THR A 41 -2.06 -9.04 3.34
C THR A 41 -0.64 -8.64 2.93
N ASN A 42 -0.41 -7.36 2.62
CA ASN A 42 0.94 -6.87 2.31
C ASN A 42 1.91 -7.04 3.49
N ASN A 43 1.46 -6.83 4.73
CA ASN A 43 2.31 -7.03 5.91
C ASN A 43 2.70 -8.50 6.08
N VAL A 44 1.77 -9.43 5.88
CA VAL A 44 2.07 -10.87 5.90
C VAL A 44 3.09 -11.23 4.81
N LEU A 45 2.88 -10.76 3.59
CA LEU A 45 3.81 -11.01 2.47
C LEU A 45 5.22 -10.45 2.76
N ARG A 46 5.31 -9.26 3.37
CA ARG A 46 6.61 -8.68 3.79
C ARG A 46 7.28 -9.50 4.88
N ALA A 47 6.53 -9.99 5.86
CA ALA A 47 7.07 -10.85 6.91
C ALA A 47 7.61 -12.18 6.33
N GLN A 48 6.85 -12.82 5.44
CA GLN A 48 7.27 -14.04 4.76
C GLN A 48 8.51 -13.80 3.88
N HIS A 49 8.55 -12.69 3.15
CA HIS A 49 9.72 -12.32 2.35
C HIS A 49 10.96 -12.10 3.23
N ALA A 50 10.82 -11.43 4.37
CA ALA A 50 11.92 -11.24 5.32
C ALA A 50 12.42 -12.58 5.90
N GLU A 51 11.52 -13.49 6.25
CA GLU A 51 11.87 -14.83 6.73
C GLU A 51 12.66 -15.63 5.68
N LEU A 52 12.16 -15.68 4.43
CA LEU A 52 12.82 -16.36 3.33
C LEU A 52 14.20 -15.75 3.02
N THR A 53 14.30 -14.43 3.09
CA THR A 53 15.56 -13.69 2.89
C THR A 53 16.58 -14.06 3.97
N ASN A 54 16.17 -14.05 5.24
CA ASN A 54 17.03 -14.44 6.36
C ASN A 54 17.48 -15.91 6.24
N HIS A 55 16.56 -16.81 5.86
CA HIS A 55 16.89 -18.21 5.67
C HIS A 55 17.91 -18.38 4.53
N LEU A 56 17.71 -17.71 3.40
CA LEU A 56 18.64 -17.75 2.28
C LEU A 56 20.04 -17.23 2.68
N GLN A 57 20.12 -16.12 3.40
CA GLN A 57 21.39 -15.59 3.91
C GLN A 57 22.09 -16.56 4.88
N SER A 58 21.32 -17.23 5.74
CA SER A 58 21.85 -18.25 6.65
C SER A 58 22.44 -19.44 5.88
N LEU A 59 21.71 -19.97 4.89
CA LEU A 59 22.22 -21.03 4.01
C LEU A 59 23.51 -20.59 3.28
N ASN A 60 23.53 -19.36 2.78
CA ASN A 60 24.70 -18.80 2.10
C ASN A 60 25.91 -18.70 3.03
N SER A 61 25.69 -18.28 4.26
CA SER A 61 26.74 -18.20 5.30
C SER A 61 27.28 -19.60 5.66
N MET A 62 26.42 -20.61 5.70
CA MET A 62 26.87 -22.00 5.91
C MET A 62 27.71 -22.52 4.75
N LEU A 63 27.34 -22.21 3.50
CA LEU A 63 28.15 -22.56 2.34
C LEU A 63 29.53 -21.91 2.39
N GLN A 64 29.60 -20.63 2.78
CA GLN A 64 30.87 -19.92 2.98
C GLN A 64 31.74 -20.60 4.05
N MET A 65 31.15 -20.97 5.19
CA MET A 65 31.88 -21.72 6.23
C MET A 65 32.42 -23.07 5.71
N ILE A 66 31.65 -23.80 4.89
CA ILE A 66 32.09 -25.08 4.32
C ILE A 66 33.24 -24.86 3.31
N ASP A 67 33.15 -23.84 2.47
CA ASP A 67 34.21 -23.45 1.52
C ASP A 67 35.51 -23.10 2.26
N GLU A 68 35.44 -22.37 3.37
CA GLU A 68 36.60 -22.03 4.20
C GLU A 68 37.21 -23.24 4.93
N MET A 69 36.38 -24.18 5.38
CA MET A 69 36.82 -25.34 6.16
C MET A 69 37.25 -26.53 5.30
N SER A 70 36.84 -26.58 4.04
CA SER A 70 37.14 -27.66 3.12
C SER A 70 38.14 -27.22 2.05
N ALA A 71 38.95 -28.14 1.53
CA ALA A 71 39.78 -27.85 0.34
C ALA A 71 38.95 -27.84 -0.96
N PHE A 72 37.62 -27.81 -0.87
CA PHE A 72 36.71 -27.73 -1.99
C PHE A 72 36.34 -26.28 -2.22
N SER A 73 36.60 -25.79 -3.44
CA SER A 73 36.07 -24.51 -3.88
C SER A 73 34.60 -24.69 -4.28
N VAL A 74 33.70 -24.10 -3.51
CA VAL A 74 32.27 -24.03 -3.78
C VAL A 74 31.98 -22.68 -4.43
N ASP A 75 31.48 -22.69 -5.67
CA ASP A 75 31.03 -21.46 -6.34
C ASP A 75 29.69 -21.02 -5.76
N ILE A 76 29.73 -20.02 -4.87
CA ILE A 76 28.56 -19.51 -4.17
C ILE A 76 27.97 -18.34 -4.97
N PRO A 77 26.73 -18.46 -5.49
CA PRO A 77 26.13 -17.41 -6.29
C PRO A 77 25.85 -16.15 -5.47
N GLU A 78 26.21 -14.99 -6.02
CA GLU A 78 25.84 -13.69 -5.47
C GLU A 78 24.33 -13.49 -5.62
N ILE A 79 23.67 -13.06 -4.53
CA ILE A 79 22.22 -12.88 -4.53
C ILE A 79 21.89 -11.44 -4.91
N PRO A 80 21.12 -11.19 -5.98
CA PRO A 80 20.80 -9.83 -6.42
C PRO A 80 20.06 -9.00 -5.37
N ASP A 81 20.42 -7.72 -5.27
CA ASP A 81 19.74 -6.73 -4.40
C ASP A 81 18.25 -6.62 -4.68
N SER A 82 17.81 -6.81 -5.93
CA SER A 82 16.40 -6.82 -6.31
C SER A 82 15.59 -7.92 -5.60
N ILE A 83 16.25 -9.02 -5.21
CA ILE A 83 15.64 -10.14 -4.47
C ILE A 83 15.66 -9.84 -2.96
N MET A 84 16.75 -9.24 -2.48
CA MET A 84 16.94 -8.86 -1.07
C MET A 84 16.04 -7.68 -0.66
N ASN A 85 15.81 -6.73 -1.56
CA ASN A 85 15.15 -5.46 -1.30
C ASN A 85 14.12 -5.09 -2.39
N PRO A 86 13.13 -5.97 -2.70
CA PRO A 86 12.19 -5.75 -3.81
C PRO A 86 11.30 -4.51 -3.63
N TRP A 87 11.20 -3.98 -2.41
CA TRP A 87 10.34 -2.85 -2.07
C TRP A 87 11.08 -1.51 -1.95
N GLN A 88 12.38 -1.46 -2.21
CA GLN A 88 13.12 -0.20 -2.33
C GLN A 88 12.78 0.48 -3.68
N LEU A 89 11.53 0.88 -3.80
CA LEU A 89 11.06 1.73 -4.88
C LEU A 89 11.61 3.12 -4.63
N ASN A 90 12.70 3.47 -5.31
CA ASN A 90 13.17 4.85 -5.45
C ASN A 90 12.14 5.67 -6.25
N ARG A 91 10.95 5.87 -5.68
CA ARG A 91 9.93 6.75 -6.22
C ARG A 91 10.02 8.05 -5.44
N SER A 92 10.46 9.11 -6.10
CA SER A 92 10.15 10.47 -5.69
C SER A 92 8.62 10.55 -5.55
N ILE A 93 8.10 10.59 -4.33
CA ILE A 93 6.70 10.89 -4.08
C ILE A 93 6.51 12.35 -4.51
N GLN A 94 6.12 12.57 -5.76
CA GLN A 94 5.67 13.88 -6.16
C GLN A 94 4.36 14.17 -5.44
N PRO A 95 4.23 15.33 -4.76
CA PRO A 95 2.99 15.69 -4.10
C PRO A 95 1.85 15.70 -5.13
N ILE A 96 0.76 15.00 -4.82
CA ILE A 96 -0.46 15.08 -5.60
C ILE A 96 -1.01 16.49 -5.39
N MET A 97 -0.81 17.36 -6.38
CA MET A 97 -1.45 18.67 -6.41
C MET A 97 -2.95 18.41 -6.57
N ALA A 98 -3.72 18.69 -5.52
CA ALA A 98 -5.16 18.77 -5.66
C ALA A 98 -5.45 20.00 -6.52
N ASP A 99 -5.85 19.79 -7.77
CA ASP A 99 -6.42 20.86 -8.59
C ASP A 99 -7.66 21.38 -7.87
N MET A 100 -7.45 22.48 -7.16
CA MET A 100 -8.47 23.24 -6.49
C MET A 100 -9.43 23.75 -7.57
N PHE A 101 -10.65 23.21 -7.55
CA PHE A 101 -11.85 23.71 -8.21
C PHE A 101 -11.70 25.17 -8.71
N LEU A 102 -11.71 25.36 -10.02
CA LEU A 102 -11.98 26.67 -10.62
C LEU A 102 -13.50 26.80 -10.88
N PRO A 103 -14.08 28.00 -10.66
CA PRO A 103 -15.51 28.26 -10.69
C PRO A 103 -16.15 28.16 -12.07
#